data_AF-G1K057-F1
#
_entry.id   AF-G1K057-F1
#
_cell.length_a   1.000
_cell.length_b   1.000
_cell.length_c   1.000
_cell.angle_alpha   90.00
_cell.angle_beta   90.00
_cell.angle_gamma   90.00
#
_symmetry.space_group_name_H-M   'P 1'
#
loop_
_entity.id
_entity.type
_entity.pdbx_description
1 polymer ?
#
loop_
_entity_poly.entity_id
_entity_poly.type
_entity_poly.pdbx_seq_one_letter_code
_entity_poly.pdbx_strand_id
1 'polypeptide(L)' 'MSIEKGSPPLTNNPLEQFVILAKSVHGAATVELVRQVLSAPGVHVFGELLDMPSIKALENSPNASSFHTLNLFAYGTYR' A
#
# COMPACT_ATOMS: atom_id res chain seq x y z
N MET A 1 1.25 36.05 19.12
CA MET A 1 2.58 35.42 19.16
C MET A 1 2.45 34.04 18.55
N SER A 2 3.14 33.83 17.44
CA SER A 2 3.14 32.66 16.58
C SER A 2 3.53 31.37 17.31
N ILE A 3 3.00 30.22 16.87
CA ILE A 3 3.80 29.23 16.14
C ILE A 3 2.87 28.32 15.32
N GLU A 4 3.36 28.04 14.12
CA GLU A 4 2.71 27.36 13.02
C GLU A 4 2.39 25.90 13.37
N LYS A 5 1.12 25.49 13.28
CA LYS A 5 0.80 24.07 13.10
C LYS A 5 1.19 23.74 11.66
N GLY A 6 2.38 23.16 11.50
CA GLY A 6 2.92 22.74 10.22
C GLY A 6 1.86 22.03 9.39
N SER A 7 1.41 22.69 8.33
CA SER A 7 0.90 21.99 7.17
C SER A 7 2.04 21.09 6.71
N PRO A 8 1.90 19.75 6.73
CA PRO A 8 2.87 18.93 6.02
C PRO A 8 2.84 19.42 4.57
N PRO A 9 4.00 19.59 3.90
CA PRO A 9 3.96 19.81 2.47
C PRO A 9 3.10 18.68 1.90
N LEU A 10 2.09 19.04 1.12
CA LEU A 10 1.35 18.11 0.26
C LEU A 10 2.35 17.63 -0.82
N THR A 11 3.45 17.02 -0.39
CA THR A 11 4.36 16.30 -1.24
C THR A 11 3.53 15.08 -1.61
N ASN A 12 2.99 15.16 -2.82
CA ASN A 12 1.94 14.32 -3.35
C ASN A 12 2.54 12.93 -3.62
N ASN A 13 2.96 12.25 -2.56
CA ASN A 13 3.65 10.97 -2.64
C ASN A 13 2.56 9.91 -2.59
N PRO A 14 2.18 9.33 -3.75
CA PRO A 14 1.02 8.44 -3.82
C PRO A 14 1.13 7.28 -2.83
N LEU A 15 2.36 6.84 -2.52
CA LEU A 15 2.64 5.84 -1.52
C LEU A 15 2.06 6.17 -0.14
N GLU A 16 2.27 7.38 0.38
CA GLU A 16 1.78 7.78 1.70
C GLU A 16 0.25 7.71 1.77
N GLN A 17 -0.43 8.14 0.70
CA GLN A 17 -1.89 8.02 0.60
C GLN A 17 -2.33 6.55 0.61
N PHE A 18 -1.64 5.69 -0.14
CA PHE A 18 -1.93 4.26 -0.15
C PHE A 18 -1.66 3.60 1.20
N VAL A 19 -0.62 3.99 1.93
CA VAL A 19 -0.34 3.48 3.29
C VAL A 19 -1.44 3.90 4.27
N ILE A 20 -1.92 5.15 4.20
CA ILE A 20 -3.04 5.61 5.01
C ILE A 20 -4.31 4.81 4.69
N LEU A 21 -4.60 4.60 3.40
CA LEU A 21 -5.75 3.80 2.97
C LEU A 21 -5.61 2.35 3.43
N ALA A 22 -4.44 1.73 3.30
CA ALA A 22 -4.16 0.34 3.72
C ALA A 22 -4.43 0.09 5.21
N LYS A 23 -4.28 1.13 6.05
CA LYS A 23 -4.63 1.08 7.48
C LYS A 23 -6.14 0.99 7.74
N SER A 24 -6.97 1.47 6.81
CA SER A 24 -8.43 1.52 6.95
C SER A 24 -9.16 0.50 6.08
N VAL A 25 -8.53 -0.02 5.01
CA VAL A 25 -9.14 -0.99 4.09
C VAL A 25 -8.79 -2.43 4.49
N HIS A 26 -9.78 -3.32 4.40
CA HIS A 26 -9.64 -4.74 4.72
C HIS A 26 -10.35 -5.61 3.68
N GLY A 27 -9.88 -6.86 3.53
CA GLY A 27 -10.51 -7.85 2.65
C GLY A 27 -10.54 -7.39 1.18
N ALA A 28 -11.74 -7.30 0.60
CA ALA A 28 -11.90 -6.92 -0.81
C ALA A 28 -11.39 -5.51 -1.13
N ALA A 29 -11.50 -4.56 -0.20
CA ALA A 29 -11.02 -3.19 -0.42
C ALA A 29 -9.48 -3.12 -0.48
N THR A 30 -8.80 -4.00 0.25
CA THR A 30 -7.34 -4.13 0.17
C THR A 30 -6.88 -4.66 -1.19
N VAL A 31 -7.66 -5.55 -1.82
CA VAL A 31 -7.37 -6.03 -3.19
C VAL A 31 -7.44 -4.91 -4.22
N GLU A 32 -8.49 -4.08 -4.16
CA GLU A 32 -8.58 -2.93 -5.04
C GLU A 32 -7.45 -1.92 -4.78
N LEU A 33 -7.06 -1.72 -3.52
CA LEU A 33 -5.90 -0.88 -3.17
C LEU A 33 -4.61 -1.40 -3.83
N VAL A 34 -4.33 -2.71 -3.75
CA VAL A 34 -3.19 -3.33 -4.43
C VAL A 34 -3.26 -3.05 -5.94
N ARG A 35 -4.44 -3.19 -6.55
CA ARG A 35 -4.61 -2.95 -7.99
C ARG A 35 -4.38 -1.49 -8.38
N GLN A 36 -4.83 -0.54 -7.56
CA GLN A 36 -4.58 0.89 -7.75
C GLN A 36 -3.10 1.22 -7.62
N VAL A 37 -2.45 0.69 -6.59
CA VAL A 37 -1.02 0.84 -6.32
C VAL A 37 -0.16 0.32 -7.47
N LEU A 38 -0.50 -0.86 -8.01
CA LEU A 38 0.19 -1.44 -9.17
C LEU A 38 -0.05 -0.66 -10.46
N SER A 39 -1.18 0.05 -10.57
CA SER A 39 -1.49 0.91 -11.72
C SER A 39 -0.97 2.35 -11.56
N ALA A 40 -0.44 2.71 -10.39
CA ALA A 40 -0.01 4.06 -10.08
C ALA A 40 1.44 4.29 -10.56
N PRO A 41 1.67 5.12 -11.59
CA PRO A 41 3.02 5.44 -12.03
C PRO A 41 3.76 6.24 -10.94
N GLY A 42 4.92 5.75 -10.50
CA GLY A 42 5.72 6.36 -9.45
C GLY A 42 5.63 5.69 -8.08
N VAL A 43 4.75 4.69 -7.91
CA VAL A 43 4.77 3.81 -6.73
C VAL A 43 5.60 2.57 -7.07
N HIS A 44 6.83 2.50 -6.56
CA HIS A 44 7.71 1.34 -6.75
C HIS A 44 8.09 0.66 -5.42
N VAL A 45 7.68 1.24 -4.29
CA VAL A 45 8.04 0.76 -2.96
C VAL A 45 6.79 0.17 -2.31
N PHE A 46 6.62 -1.14 -2.49
CA PHE A 46 5.47 -1.88 -1.96
C PHE A 46 5.79 -2.59 -0.64
N GLY A 47 7.05 -2.61 -0.20
CA GLY A 47 7.47 -3.28 1.04
C GLY A 47 6.76 -2.75 2.29
N GLU A 48 6.51 -1.44 2.35
CA GLU A 48 5.80 -0.82 3.48
C GLU A 48 4.31 -1.18 3.50
N LEU A 49 3.70 -1.34 2.32
CA LEU A 49 2.34 -1.87 2.19
C LEU A 49 2.29 -3.36 2.58
N LEU A 50 3.24 -4.17 2.13
CA LEU A 50 3.33 -5.59 2.51
C LEU A 50 3.52 -5.80 4.00
N ASP A 51 4.17 -4.87 4.69
CA ASP A 51 4.32 -4.98 6.14
C ASP A 51 3.00 -4.76 6.90
N MET A 52 2.01 -4.12 6.26
CA MET A 52 0.70 -3.84 6.88
C MET A 52 -0.07 -5.13 7.21
N PRO A 53 -0.68 -5.21 8.41
CA PRO A 53 -1.46 -6.37 8.82
C PRO A 53 -2.66 -6.63 7.90
N SER A 54 -3.29 -5.58 7.37
CA SER A 54 -4.38 -5.70 6.39
C SER A 54 -3.96 -6.43 5.12
N ILE A 55 -2.72 -6.24 4.68
CA ILE A 55 -2.17 -6.85 3.47
C ILE A 55 -1.74 -8.29 3.77
N LYS A 56 -1.03 -8.54 4.88
CA LYS A 56 -0.70 -9.91 5.34
C LYS A 56 -1.94 -10.78 5.57
N ALA A 57 -3.06 -10.18 6.01
CA ALA A 57 -4.32 -10.89 6.16
C ALA A 57 -4.92 -11.39 4.83
N LEU A 58 -4.54 -10.78 3.69
CA LEU A 58 -4.95 -11.25 2.36
C LEU A 58 -4.33 -12.59 2.00
N GLU A 59 -3.11 -12.87 2.48
CA GLU A 59 -2.44 -14.17 2.26
C GLU A 59 -3.26 -15.34 2.82
N ASN A 60 -3.95 -15.12 3.94
CA ASN A 60 -4.80 -16.11 4.59
C ASN A 60 -6.27 -16.05 4.12
N SER A 61 -6.57 -15.16 3.17
CA SER A 61 -7.90 -15.00 2.58
C SER A 61 -7.95 -15.64 1.18
N PRO A 62 -9.14 -15.86 0.61
CA PRO A 62 -9.28 -16.26 -0.80
C PRO A 62 -8.60 -15.29 -1.80
N ASN A 63 -8.21 -14.10 -1.35
CA ASN A 63 -7.53 -13.07 -2.11
C ASN A 63 -5.99 -13.15 -2.06
N ALA A 64 -5.43 -14.30 -1.66
CA ALA A 64 -3.99 -14.52 -1.55
C ALA A 64 -3.23 -14.22 -2.86
N SER A 65 -3.87 -14.39 -4.02
CA SER A 65 -3.28 -14.06 -5.33
C SER A 65 -2.87 -12.57 -5.43
N SER A 66 -3.69 -11.66 -4.88
CA SER A 66 -3.37 -10.22 -4.86
C SER A 66 -2.19 -9.90 -3.95
N PHE A 67 -2.10 -10.58 -2.81
CA PHE A 67 -0.94 -10.49 -1.92
C PHE A 67 0.33 -10.98 -2.63
N HIS A 68 0.27 -12.15 -3.26
CA HIS A 68 1.40 -12.73 -4.00
C HIS A 68 1.87 -11.82 -5.13
N THR A 69 0.94 -11.20 -5.85
CA THR A 69 1.25 -10.22 -6.89
C THR A 69 2.00 -9.03 -6.31
N LEU A 70 1.47 -8.41 -5.25
CA LEU A 70 2.16 -7.30 -4.57
C LEU A 70 3.55 -7.72 -4.07
N ASN A 71 3.67 -8.93 -3.51
CA ASN A 71 4.93 -9.51 -3.04
C ASN A 71 5.97 -9.66 -4.16
N LEU A 72 5.52 -10.11 -5.33
CA LEU A 72 6.35 -10.22 -6.53
C LEU A 72 6.85 -8.84 -6.99
N PHE A 73 6.00 -7.82 -6.99
CA PHE A 73 6.39 -6.47 -7.36
C PHE A 73 7.31 -5.80 -6.31
N ALA A 74 7.15 -6.12 -5.03
CA ALA A 74 7.96 -5.55 -3.95
C ALA A 74 9.36 -6.13 -3.89
N TYR A 75 9.47 -7.45 -3.98
CA TYR A 75 10.74 -8.16 -3.80
C TYR A 75 11.39 -8.57 -5.12
N GLY A 76 10.65 -8.58 -6.24
CA GLY A 76 11.18 -8.90 -7.56
C GLY A 76 11.76 -10.32 -7.68
N THR A 77 11.66 -11.16 -6.65
CA THR A 77 12.26 -12.49 -6.64
C THR A 77 11.30 -13.48 -7.29
N TYR A 78 11.26 -13.46 -8.62
CA TYR A 78 10.95 -14.66 -9.39
C TYR A 78 12.18 -15.57 -9.32
N ARG A 79 12.07 -16.73 -8.67
CA ARG A 79 13.08 -17.80 -8.70
C ARG A 79 12.59 -18.95 -9.53
#